data_AF-A0A931ZGH9-F1
#
_entry.id   AF-A0A931ZGH9-F1
#
_cell.length_a   1.000
_cell.length_b   1.000
_cell.length_c   1.000
_cell.angle_alpha   90.00
_cell.angle_beta   90.00
_cell.angle_gamma   90.00
#
_symmetry.space_group_name_H-M   'P 1'
#
loop_
_entity.id
_entity.type
_entity.pdbx_description
1 polymer ?
#
loop_
_entity_poly.entity_id
_entity_poly.type
_entity_poly.pdbx_seq_one_letter_code
_entity_poly.pdbx_strand_id
1 'polypeptide(L)'
;MADHFTTNPLDPAALFEENIFVLLGLNDLPEEKKAALREQMLSSVRDRALVRIYDLLPKEEQQKFNEALEKEDQETIQQLLSRNKLDLSKLMVEEAILYKLRLTQASEQLEDAAHAEKSAT
;
A
#
# COMPACT_ATOMS: atom_id res chain seq x y z
N MET A 1 30.66 13.25 -10.41
CA MET A 1 29.95 11.97 -10.55
C MET A 1 28.84 11.99 -9.51
N ALA A 2 27.66 12.41 -9.92
CA ALA A 2 26.47 12.45 -9.09
C ALA A 2 25.53 11.39 -9.65
N ASP A 3 25.11 10.45 -8.81
CA ASP A 3 23.82 9.74 -8.88
C ASP A 3 23.81 8.60 -7.85
N HIS A 4 23.70 8.99 -6.58
CA HIS A 4 23.18 8.13 -5.53
C HIS A 4 22.12 8.99 -4.83
N PHE A 5 20.90 8.46 -4.64
CA PHE A 5 19.68 9.14 -4.18
C PHE A 5 18.75 9.73 -5.27
N THR A 6 18.28 8.88 -6.18
CA THR A 6 16.97 9.05 -6.84
C THR A 6 15.93 8.05 -6.30
N THR A 7 16.03 7.67 -5.03
CA THR A 7 14.87 7.12 -4.32
C THR A 7 14.01 8.30 -3.92
N ASN A 8 12.94 8.54 -4.66
CA ASN A 8 11.90 9.46 -4.23
C ASN A 8 11.47 9.01 -2.82
N PRO A 9 11.66 9.82 -1.75
CA PRO A 9 11.32 9.41 -0.38
C PRO A 9 9.82 9.17 -0.17
N LEU A 10 9.02 9.41 -1.21
CA LEU A 10 7.58 9.20 -1.28
C LEU A 10 7.19 8.03 -2.20
N ASP A 11 8.11 7.11 -2.53
CA ASP A 11 7.79 5.90 -3.26
C ASP A 11 7.25 4.80 -2.32
N PRO A 12 5.97 4.39 -2.46
CA PRO A 12 5.42 3.29 -1.67
C PRO A 12 6.17 1.96 -1.87
N ALA A 13 6.82 1.74 -3.02
CA ALA A 13 7.61 0.53 -3.25
C ALA A 13 8.84 0.47 -2.34
N ALA A 14 9.51 1.59 -2.09
CA ALA A 14 10.67 1.67 -1.20
C ALA A 14 10.34 1.24 0.24
N LEU A 15 9.10 1.47 0.70
CA LEU A 15 8.64 1.03 2.04
C LEU A 15 8.52 -0.50 2.16
N PHE A 16 8.36 -1.20 1.03
CA PHE A 16 8.32 -2.66 0.94
C PHE A 16 9.69 -3.28 0.67
N GLU A 17 10.61 -2.51 0.08
CA GLU A 17 12.01 -2.94 -0.11
C GLU A 17 12.74 -3.10 1.23
N GLU A 18 12.39 -2.29 2.24
CA GLU A 18 12.85 -2.50 3.62
C GLU A 18 12.22 -3.76 4.25
N ASN A 19 12.82 -4.91 3.94
CA ASN A 19 12.81 -6.18 4.69
C ASN A 19 11.46 -6.66 5.23
N ILE A 20 10.34 -6.36 4.55
CA ILE A 20 9.01 -6.86 4.97
C ILE A 20 8.99 -8.39 5.03
N PHE A 21 9.67 -9.07 4.10
CA PHE A 21 9.77 -10.52 4.14
C PHE A 21 10.55 -11.04 5.34
N VAL A 22 11.54 -10.30 5.82
CA VAL A 22 12.25 -10.66 7.06
C VAL A 22 11.34 -10.46 8.26
N LEU A 23 10.61 -9.34 8.32
CA LEU A 23 9.64 -9.07 9.39
C LEU A 23 8.51 -10.10 9.46
N LEU A 24 8.16 -10.71 8.33
CA LEU A 24 7.11 -11.73 8.24
C LEU A 24 7.65 -13.16 8.33
N GLY A 25 8.96 -13.36 8.54
CA GLY A 25 9.58 -14.70 8.57
C GLY A 25 9.55 -15.42 7.21
N LEU A 26 9.38 -14.70 6.11
CA LEU A 26 9.26 -15.19 4.73
C LEU A 26 10.56 -15.04 3.91
N ASN A 27 11.70 -14.86 4.56
CA ASN A 27 12.97 -14.61 3.88
C ASN A 27 13.42 -15.77 2.98
N ASP A 28 13.01 -17.00 3.30
CA ASP A 28 13.41 -18.20 2.56
C ASP A 28 12.50 -18.49 1.35
N LEU A 29 11.52 -17.64 1.06
CA LEU A 29 10.72 -17.77 -0.14
C LEU A 29 11.58 -17.55 -1.40
N PRO A 30 11.33 -18.31 -2.50
CA PRO A 30 11.90 -18.03 -3.80
C PRO A 30 11.64 -16.58 -4.24
N GLU A 31 12.62 -15.95 -4.90
CA GLU A 31 12.51 -14.54 -5.32
C GLU A 31 11.30 -14.26 -6.22
N GLU A 32 10.91 -15.22 -7.06
CA GLU A 32 9.69 -15.12 -7.88
C GLU A 32 8.43 -15.01 -7.03
N LYS A 33 8.35 -15.78 -5.92
CA LYS A 33 7.23 -15.70 -4.99
C LYS A 33 7.24 -14.40 -4.19
N LYS A 34 8.42 -13.92 -3.79
CA LYS A 34 8.55 -12.60 -3.15
C LYS A 34 8.12 -11.48 -4.10
N ALA A 35 8.49 -11.57 -5.38
CA ALA A 35 8.07 -10.58 -6.39
C ALA A 35 6.55 -10.57 -6.57
N ALA A 36 5.92 -11.74 -6.71
CA ALA A 36 4.46 -11.84 -6.80
C ALA A 36 3.76 -11.29 -5.54
N LEU A 37 4.29 -11.58 -4.35
CA LEU A 37 3.77 -11.02 -3.11
C LEU A 37 3.93 -9.49 -3.06
N ARG A 38 5.09 -8.95 -3.45
CA ARG A 38 5.29 -7.49 -3.52
C ARG A 38 4.26 -6.83 -4.43
N GLU A 39 3.99 -7.42 -5.59
CA GLU A 39 2.99 -6.90 -6.52
C GLU A 39 1.58 -6.89 -5.90
N GLN A 40 1.19 -7.97 -5.22
CA GLN A 40 -0.09 -8.03 -4.51
C GLN A 40 -0.19 -7.01 -3.37
N MET A 41 0.89 -6.80 -2.63
CA MET A 41 0.96 -5.80 -1.56
C MET A 41 0.81 -4.39 -2.13
N LEU A 42 1.51 -4.08 -3.23
CA LEU A 42 1.42 -2.80 -3.93
C LEU A 42 0.01 -2.56 -4.49
N SER A 43 -0.62 -3.57 -5.08
CA SER A 43 -2.01 -3.49 -5.53
C SER A 43 -2.94 -3.18 -4.36
N SER A 44 -2.78 -3.89 -3.25
CA SER A 44 -3.60 -3.67 -2.04
C SER A 44 -3.46 -2.25 -1.50
N VAL A 45 -2.24 -1.69 -1.48
CA VAL A 45 -2.01 -0.28 -1.10
C VAL A 45 -2.70 0.67 -2.06
N ARG A 46 -2.55 0.43 -3.37
CA ARG A 46 -3.18 1.27 -4.40
C ARG A 46 -4.70 1.30 -4.25
N ASP A 47 -5.33 0.15 -4.11
CA ASP A 47 -6.78 0.04 -4.01
C ASP A 47 -7.29 0.78 -2.76
N ARG A 48 -6.58 0.65 -1.64
CA ARG A 48 -6.91 1.37 -0.41
C ARG A 48 -6.73 2.88 -0.53
N ALA A 49 -5.67 3.33 -1.20
CA ALA A 49 -5.46 4.74 -1.44
C ALA A 49 -6.59 5.31 -2.31
N LEU A 50 -7.03 4.58 -3.33
CA LEU A 50 -8.17 4.97 -4.17
C LEU A 50 -9.48 5.04 -3.39
N VAL A 51 -9.78 4.05 -2.53
CA VAL A 51 -10.94 4.08 -1.65
C VAL A 51 -10.89 5.28 -0.70
N ARG A 52 -9.72 5.54 -0.10
CA ARG A 52 -9.55 6.68 0.80
C ARG A 52 -9.70 8.01 0.07
N ILE A 53 -9.21 8.13 -1.17
CA ILE A 53 -9.45 9.30 -2.01
C ILE A 53 -10.95 9.48 -2.25
N TYR A 54 -11.65 8.42 -2.64
CA TYR A 54 -13.09 8.44 -2.85
C TYR A 54 -13.85 8.94 -1.60
N ASP A 55 -13.48 8.44 -0.42
CA ASP A 55 -14.09 8.84 0.85
C ASP A 55 -13.78 10.29 1.25
N LEU A 56 -12.62 10.81 0.85
CA LEU A 56 -12.21 12.20 1.09
C LEU A 56 -12.82 13.19 0.10
N LEU A 57 -13.28 12.71 -1.07
CA LEU A 57 -13.93 13.56 -2.06
C LEU A 57 -15.34 13.96 -1.62
N PRO A 58 -15.79 15.18 -1.97
CA PRO A 58 -17.20 15.55 -1.82
C PRO A 58 -18.11 14.56 -2.55
N LYS A 59 -19.28 14.25 -1.97
CA LYS A 59 -20.24 13.30 -2.54
C LYS A 59 -20.61 13.58 -4.01
N GLU A 60 -20.67 14.85 -4.38
CA GLU A 60 -20.98 15.31 -5.75
C GLU A 60 -19.87 14.99 -6.76
N GLU A 61 -18.65 14.76 -6.29
CA GLU A 61 -17.47 14.48 -7.10
C GLU A 61 -17.09 12.99 -7.13
N GLN A 62 -17.58 12.21 -6.16
CA GLN A 62 -17.35 10.77 -6.05
C GLN A 62 -17.75 10.01 -7.33
N GLN A 63 -18.93 10.30 -7.89
CA GLN A 63 -19.36 9.64 -9.13
C GLN A 63 -18.44 9.98 -10.31
N LYS A 64 -18.02 11.25 -10.42
CA LYS A 64 -17.10 11.69 -11.47
C LYS A 64 -15.72 11.04 -11.33
N PHE A 65 -15.28 10.81 -10.10
CA PHE A 65 -14.04 10.10 -9.83
C PHE A 65 -14.11 8.64 -10.29
N ASN A 66 -15.20 7.93 -9.98
CA ASN A 66 -15.39 6.55 -10.46
C ASN A 66 -15.44 6.47 -11.98
N GLU A 67 -16.20 7.35 -12.63
CA GLU A 67 -16.25 7.38 -14.10
C GLU A 67 -14.89 7.68 -14.73
N ALA A 68 -14.09 8.54 -14.10
CA ALA A 68 -12.74 8.85 -14.56
C ALA A 68 -11.79 7.65 -14.38
N LEU A 69 -11.92 6.88 -13.28
CA LEU A 69 -11.17 5.64 -13.08
C LEU A 69 -11.52 4.58 -14.14
N GLU A 70 -12.81 4.37 -14.41
CA GLU A 70 -13.27 3.38 -15.39
C GLU A 70 -12.82 3.69 -16.82
N LYS A 71 -12.69 4.99 -17.15
CA LYS A 71 -12.24 5.47 -18.47
C LYS A 71 -10.73 5.65 -18.57
N GLU A 72 -10.00 5.37 -17.49
CA GLU A 72 -8.57 5.68 -17.36
C GLU A 72 -8.25 7.16 -17.68
N ASP A 73 -9.17 8.06 -17.38
CA ASP A 73 -9.07 9.49 -17.65
C ASP A 73 -8.19 10.17 -16.59
N GLN A 74 -6.88 10.09 -16.82
CA GLN A 74 -5.87 10.65 -15.93
C GLN A 74 -6.00 12.16 -15.74
N GLU A 75 -6.47 12.89 -16.76
CA GLU A 75 -6.62 14.34 -16.65
C GLU A 75 -7.72 14.69 -15.66
N THR A 76 -8.89 14.08 -15.80
CA THR A 76 -10.01 14.29 -14.87
C THR A 76 -9.63 13.87 -13.45
N ILE A 77 -8.94 12.75 -13.29
CA ILE A 77 -8.43 12.29 -11.98
C ILE A 77 -7.50 13.35 -11.36
N GLN A 78 -6.51 13.85 -12.11
CA GLN A 78 -5.58 14.86 -11.60
C GLN A 78 -6.29 16.18 -11.24
N GLN A 79 -7.28 16.60 -12.02
CA GLN A 79 -8.06 17.79 -11.73
C GLN A 79 -8.88 17.64 -10.44
N LEU A 80 -9.52 16.49 -10.23
CA LEU A 80 -10.28 16.19 -9.02
C LEU A 80 -9.37 16.20 -7.78
N LEU A 81 -8.23 15.53 -7.86
CA LEU A 81 -7.25 15.50 -6.78
C LEU A 81 -6.73 16.91 -6.46
N SER A 82 -6.33 17.67 -7.49
CA SER A 82 -5.80 19.03 -7.33
C SER A 82 -6.82 19.99 -6.72
N ARG A 83 -8.07 19.95 -7.20
CA ARG A 83 -9.16 20.80 -6.69
C ARG A 83 -9.44 20.54 -5.21
N ASN A 84 -9.40 19.28 -4.80
CA ASN A 84 -9.64 18.87 -3.42
C ASN A 84 -8.37 18.88 -2.56
N LYS A 85 -7.23 19.34 -3.10
CA LYS A 85 -5.92 19.37 -2.43
C LYS A 85 -5.49 18.00 -1.90
N LEU A 86 -5.85 16.94 -2.63
CA LEU A 86 -5.46 15.56 -2.34
C LEU A 86 -4.17 15.25 -3.06
N ASP A 87 -3.19 14.75 -2.31
CA ASP A 87 -1.90 14.29 -2.83
C ASP A 87 -1.90 12.76 -2.88
N LEU A 88 -2.01 12.22 -4.10
CA LEU A 88 -2.03 10.78 -4.32
C LEU A 88 -0.74 10.11 -3.83
N SER A 89 0.43 10.70 -4.08
CA SER A 89 1.71 10.13 -3.65
C SER A 89 1.79 10.07 -2.12
N LYS A 90 1.36 11.13 -1.44
CA LYS A 90 1.29 11.14 0.03
C LYS A 90 0.33 10.08 0.56
N LEU A 91 -0.86 9.97 -0.03
CA LEU A 91 -1.86 8.99 0.39
C LEU A 91 -1.39 7.54 0.16
N MET A 92 -0.68 7.28 -0.93
CA MET A 92 -0.06 5.98 -1.21
C MET A 92 0.99 5.60 -0.15
N VAL A 93 1.84 6.54 0.26
CA VAL A 93 2.84 6.34 1.32
C VAL A 93 2.17 6.06 2.65
N GLU A 94 1.14 6.84 3.02
CA GLU A 94 0.38 6.62 4.25
C GLU A 94 -0.28 5.24 4.27
N GLU A 95 -0.92 4.82 3.17
CA GLU A 95 -1.53 3.49 3.08
C GLU A 95 -0.48 2.37 3.10
N ALA A 96 0.70 2.57 2.50
CA ALA A 96 1.79 1.60 2.58
C ALA A 96 2.29 1.41 4.02
N ILE A 97 2.46 2.49 4.78
CA ILE A 97 2.84 2.42 6.21
C ILE A 97 1.76 1.71 7.02
N LEU A 98 0.49 2.09 6.84
CA LEU A 98 -0.64 1.46 7.53
C LEU A 98 -0.76 -0.03 7.18
N TYR A 99 -0.52 -0.39 5.93
CA TYR A 99 -0.55 -1.76 5.47
C TYR A 99 0.59 -2.58 6.09
N LYS A 100 1.82 -2.06 6.09
CA LYS A 100 2.97 -2.66 6.78
C LYS A 100 2.68 -2.91 8.25
N LEU A 101 2.14 -1.92 8.97
CA LEU A 101 1.76 -2.06 10.38
C LEU A 101 0.75 -3.18 10.59
N ARG A 102 -0.29 -3.26 9.75
CA ARG A 102 -1.30 -4.34 9.84
C ARG A 102 -0.71 -5.71 9.60
N LEU A 103 0.22 -5.85 8.67
CA LEU A 103 0.89 -7.12 8.42
C LEU A 103 1.74 -7.57 9.61
N THR A 104 2.49 -6.65 10.23
CA THR A 104 3.28 -6.96 11.42
C THR A 104 2.36 -7.39 12.59
N GLN A 105 1.28 -6.66 12.83
CA GLN A 105 0.29 -7.02 13.85
C GLN A 105 -0.36 -8.38 13.60
N ALA A 106 -0.71 -8.68 12.35
CA ALA A 106 -1.27 -9.97 11.98
C ALA A 106 -0.25 -11.10 12.19
N SER A 107 1.02 -10.86 11.91
CA SER A 107 2.10 -11.83 12.15
C SER A 107 2.25 -12.14 13.63
N GLU A 108 2.29 -11.13 14.49
CA GLU A 108 2.37 -11.29 15.96
C GLU A 108 1.20 -12.12 16.51
N GLN A 109 -0.03 -11.82 16.06
CA GLN A 109 -1.23 -12.55 16.49
C GLN A 109 -1.21 -14.03 16.08
N LEU A 110 -0.64 -14.35 14.91
CA LEU A 110 -0.50 -15.73 14.45
C LEU A 110 0.55 -16.49 15.27
N GLU A 111 1.63 -15.83 15.67
CA GLU A 111 2.64 -16.42 16.58
C GLU A 111 2.04 -16.71 17.97
N ASP A 112 1.33 -15.74 18.55
CA ASP A 112 0.68 -15.90 19.85
C ASP A 112 -0.35 -17.05 19.85
N ALA A 113 -1.16 -17.16 18.79
CA ALA A 113 -2.13 -18.24 18.63
C ALA A 113 -1.44 -19.61 18.52
N ALA A 114 -0.35 -19.71 17.75
CA ALA A 114 0.41 -20.95 17.62
C ALA A 114 1.11 -21.38 18.93
N HIS A 115 1.50 -20.41 19.77
CA HIS A 115 2.06 -20.68 21.10
C HIS A 115 1.01 -21.11 22.13
N ALA A 116 -0.21 -20.56 22.05
CA ALA A 116 -1.32 -20.95 22.92
C ALA A 116 -1.78 -22.39 22.67
N GLU A 117 -1.87 -22.83 21.42
CA GLU A 117 -2.25 -24.22 21.08
C GLU A 117 -1.21 -25.25 21.55
N LYS A 118 0.08 -24.96 21.41
CA LYS A 118 1.17 -25.84 21.87
C LYS A 118 1.28 -25.94 23.40
N SER A 119 0.75 -24.97 24.14
CA SER A 119 0.77 -24.99 25.62
C SER A 119 -0.46 -25.70 26.21
N ALA A 120 -1.48 -25.96 25.39
CA ALA A 120 -2.71 -26.66 25.78
C ALA A 120 -2.69 -28.16 25.42
N THR A 121 -1.61 -28.66 24.82
CA THR A 121 -1.41 -30.08 24.44
C THR A 121 -0.29 -30.70 25.25
#